data_AF-A0AAD1P0F1-F1
#
_entry.id   AF-A0AAD1P0F1-F1
#
_cell.length_a   1.000
_cell.length_b   1.000
_cell.length_c   1.000
_cell.angle_alpha   90.00
_cell.angle_beta   90.00
_cell.angle_gamma   90.00
#
_symmetry.space_group_name_H-M   'P 1'
#
loop_
_entity.id
_entity.type
_entity.pdbx_description
1 polymer ?
#
loop_
_entity_poly.entity_id
_entity_poly.type
_entity_poly.pdbx_seq_one_letter_code
_entity_poly.pdbx_strand_id
1 'polypeptide(L)'
;MRRLIQFWQPLPIEMVAGMPREEYSGPQTAFLSIQPVDGRGSFRQYLTGRKPQEYLEAIGEADLAVTEEDKHNGAIVLVGGKYYEVVQREEWQNGVINHYEYLFFIMKENNALALVG
;
A
#
# COMPACT_ATOMS: atom_id res chain seq x y z
N MET A 1 -13.98 7.08 4.62
CA MET A 1 -15.08 6.10 4.72
C MET A 1 -14.48 4.71 4.85
N ARG A 2 -15.01 3.83 5.71
CA ARG A 2 -14.54 2.43 5.83
C ARG A 2 -14.95 1.61 4.60
N ARG A 3 -14.01 0.91 3.98
CA ARG A 3 -14.19 0.12 2.76
C ARG A 3 -13.49 -1.22 2.91
N LEU A 4 -14.11 -2.27 2.35
CA LEU A 4 -13.43 -3.54 2.13
C LEU A 4 -12.46 -3.34 0.96
N ILE A 5 -11.21 -3.72 1.16
CA ILE A 5 -10.17 -3.75 0.13
C ILE A 5 -9.78 -5.19 -0.17
N GLN A 6 -9.25 -5.40 -1.37
CA GLN A 6 -8.47 -6.58 -1.70
C GLN A 6 -7.00 -6.20 -1.76
N PHE A 7 -6.11 -7.02 -1.22
CA PHE A 7 -4.67 -6.73 -1.23
C PHE A 7 -3.82 -7.97 -1.40
N TRP A 8 -2.56 -7.75 -1.78
CA TRP A 8 -1.53 -8.77 -1.96
C TRP A 8 -0.26 -8.31 -1.24
N GLN A 9 0.34 -9.21 -0.47
CA GLN A 9 1.60 -8.95 0.24
C GLN A 9 2.78 -9.38 -0.63
N PRO A 10 3.88 -8.60 -0.67
CA PRO A 10 5.11 -9.08 -1.26
C PRO A 10 5.58 -10.35 -0.53
N LEU A 11 6.02 -11.34 -1.30
CA LEU A 11 6.69 -12.52 -0.77
C LEU A 11 8.20 -12.26 -0.67
N PRO A 12 8.92 -13.00 0.20
CA PRO A 12 10.37 -12.92 0.24
C PRO A 12 10.97 -13.12 -1.15
N ILE A 13 11.93 -12.26 -1.53
CA ILE A 13 12.60 -12.36 -2.82
C ILE A 13 13.38 -13.66 -2.87
N GLU A 14 13.08 -14.49 -3.87
CA GLU A 14 13.79 -15.75 -4.12
C GLU A 14 14.75 -15.61 -5.30
N MET A 15 15.92 -16.22 -5.20
CA MET A 15 16.88 -16.27 -6.31
C MET A 15 16.63 -17.53 -7.14
N VAL A 16 15.98 -17.39 -8.30
CA VAL A 16 15.71 -18.49 -9.22
C VAL A 16 16.66 -18.38 -10.41
N ALA A 17 17.53 -19.38 -10.58
CA ALA A 17 18.56 -19.39 -11.63
C ALA A 17 19.45 -18.12 -11.66
N GLY A 18 19.71 -17.53 -10.48
CA GLY A 18 20.52 -16.32 -10.35
C GLY A 18 19.78 -15.00 -10.63
N MET A 19 18.47 -15.05 -10.92
CA MET A 19 17.63 -13.88 -11.07
C MET A 19 16.75 -13.67 -9.83
N PRO A 20 16.65 -12.45 -9.29
CA PRO A 20 15.71 -12.16 -8.22
C PRO A 20 14.29 -12.26 -8.77
N ARG A 21 13.47 -13.07 -8.11
CA ARG A 21 12.05 -13.21 -8.41
C ARG A 21 11.25 -12.59 -7.28
N GLU A 22 10.51 -11.55 -7.62
CA GLU A 22 9.56 -10.91 -6.74
C GLU A 22 8.18 -11.47 -7.03
N GLU A 23 7.53 -11.98 -5.99
CA GLU A 23 6.19 -12.55 -6.08
C GLU A 23 5.29 -11.94 -5.02
N TYR A 24 3.99 -12.12 -5.20
CA TYR A 24 2.98 -11.65 -4.26
C TYR A 24 2.14 -12.81 -3.74
N SER A 25 1.61 -12.67 -2.53
CA SER A 25 0.70 -13.63 -1.92
C SER A 25 -0.55 -13.84 -2.78
N GLY A 26 -1.36 -14.86 -2.49
CA GLY A 26 -2.74 -14.87 -2.98
C GLY A 26 -3.54 -13.63 -2.50
N PRO A 27 -4.69 -13.32 -3.13
CA PRO A 27 -5.50 -12.19 -2.73
C PRO A 27 -6.07 -12.35 -1.32
N GLN A 28 -5.93 -11.29 -0.52
CA GLN A 28 -6.46 -11.18 0.84
C GLN A 28 -7.45 -10.01 0.92
N THR A 29 -8.22 -9.91 2.01
CA THR A 29 -9.15 -8.80 2.21
C THR A 29 -9.04 -8.20 3.61
N ALA A 30 -9.24 -6.89 3.70
CA ALA A 30 -9.22 -6.14 4.96
C ALA A 30 -10.16 -4.93 4.89
N PHE A 31 -10.57 -4.41 6.04
CA PHE A 31 -11.31 -3.17 6.12
C PHE A 31 -10.40 -2.00 6.49
N LEU A 32 -10.37 -0.96 5.66
CA LEU A 32 -9.63 0.27 5.93
C LEU A 32 -10.57 1.48 5.81
N SER A 33 -10.34 2.51 6.64
CA SER A 33 -10.93 3.83 6.42
C SER A 33 -10.08 4.59 5.41
N ILE A 34 -10.63 4.83 4.23
CA ILE A 34 -9.91 5.44 3.10
C ILE A 34 -10.45 6.85 2.84
N GLN A 35 -9.52 7.76 2.58
CA GLN A 35 -9.79 9.16 2.24
C GLN A 35 -8.80 9.69 1.20
N PRO A 36 -9.21 10.64 0.34
CA PRO A 36 -8.26 11.39 -0.48
C PRO A 36 -7.27 12.15 0.40
N VAL A 37 -6.03 12.29 -0.08
CA VAL A 37 -5.05 13.19 0.55
C VAL A 37 -5.50 14.64 0.41
N ASP A 38 -5.56 15.36 1.52
CA ASP A 38 -5.88 16.80 1.57
C ASP A 38 -4.64 17.70 1.74
N GLY A 39 -3.44 17.10 1.84
CA GLY A 39 -2.16 17.78 2.01
C GLY A 39 -1.90 18.30 3.43
N ARG A 40 -2.77 18.00 4.40
CA ARG A 40 -2.65 18.41 5.80
C ARG A 40 -2.49 17.24 6.77
N GLY A 41 -2.59 16.00 6.29
CA GLY A 41 -2.42 14.77 7.05
C GLY A 41 -0.97 14.44 7.45
N SER A 42 -0.82 13.28 8.09
CA SER A 42 0.42 12.77 8.70
C SER A 42 1.59 12.71 7.69
N PHE A 43 1.29 12.39 6.43
CA PHE A 43 2.30 12.25 5.37
C PHE A 43 2.70 13.54 4.65
N ARG A 44 2.39 14.72 5.21
CA ARG A 44 2.65 16.02 4.54
C ARG A 44 4.10 16.19 4.08
N GLN A 45 5.07 15.72 4.87
CA GLN A 45 6.48 15.80 4.49
C GLN A 45 6.77 14.95 3.25
N TYR A 46 6.31 13.70 3.22
CA TYR A 46 6.46 12.80 2.09
C TYR A 46 5.83 13.37 0.80
N LEU A 47 4.68 14.03 0.94
CA LEU A 47 3.92 14.62 -0.15
C LEU A 47 4.49 15.93 -0.70
N THR A 48 5.53 16.49 -0.07
CA THR A 48 6.14 17.75 -0.52
C THR A 48 6.73 17.59 -1.91
N GLY A 49 6.27 18.40 -2.87
CA GLY A 49 6.68 18.33 -4.28
C GLY A 49 6.02 17.20 -5.10
N ARG A 50 5.10 16.44 -4.49
CA ARG A 50 4.31 15.38 -5.16
C ARG A 50 2.89 15.86 -5.46
N LYS A 51 2.15 15.15 -6.31
CA LYS A 51 0.76 15.48 -6.67
C LYS A 51 -0.22 14.75 -5.74
N PRO A 52 -0.93 15.44 -4.82
CA PRO A 52 -1.82 14.77 -3.85
C PRO A 52 -2.92 13.90 -4.48
N GLN A 53 -3.36 14.24 -5.69
CA GLN A 53 -4.41 13.52 -6.43
C GLN A 53 -4.03 12.09 -6.84
N GLU A 54 -2.73 11.77 -6.81
CA GLU A 54 -2.21 10.44 -7.12
C GLU A 54 -2.15 9.55 -5.86
N TYR A 55 -2.57 10.06 -4.72
CA TYR A 55 -2.46 9.39 -3.43
C TYR A 55 -3.80 9.25 -2.71
N LEU A 56 -3.90 8.20 -1.89
CA LEU A 56 -4.95 8.03 -0.88
C LEU A 56 -4.31 7.82 0.49
N GLU A 57 -4.97 8.29 1.52
CA GLU A 57 -4.68 7.89 2.90
C GLU A 57 -5.63 6.78 3.31
N ALA A 58 -5.10 5.82 4.07
CA ALA A 58 -5.89 4.75 4.64
C ALA A 58 -5.52 4.52 6.10
N ILE A 59 -6.50 4.17 6.92
CA ILE A 59 -6.30 3.84 8.34
C ILE A 59 -6.93 2.48 8.62
N GLY A 60 -6.20 1.61 9.33
CA GLY A 60 -6.74 0.33 9.77
C GLY A 60 -5.78 -0.48 10.64
N GLU A 61 -6.13 -1.75 10.81
CA GLU A 61 -5.44 -2.69 11.71
C GLU A 61 -4.70 -3.80 10.95
N ALA A 62 -4.99 -3.95 9.64
CA ALA A 62 -4.27 -4.88 8.80
C ALA A 62 -2.83 -4.38 8.61
N ASP A 63 -1.85 -5.25 8.83
CA ASP A 63 -0.43 -4.97 8.63
C ASP A 63 -0.09 -5.11 7.15
N LEU A 64 0.07 -4.00 6.44
CA LEU A 64 0.43 -3.94 5.03
C LEU A 64 1.92 -3.63 4.89
N ALA A 65 2.61 -4.41 4.07
CA ALA A 65 4.00 -4.14 3.72
C ALA A 65 4.12 -2.81 2.99
N VAL A 66 5.17 -2.06 3.32
CA VAL A 66 5.48 -0.76 2.72
C VAL A 66 6.64 -0.94 1.74
N THR A 67 6.57 -0.24 0.61
CA THR A 67 7.67 -0.05 -0.34
C THR A 67 8.95 0.33 0.41
N GLU A 68 9.99 -0.47 0.29
CA GLU A 68 11.34 -0.11 0.73
C GLU A 68 11.93 0.93 -0.24
N GLU A 69 12.87 1.75 0.25
CA GLU A 69 13.52 2.77 -0.59
C GLU A 69 14.12 2.13 -1.85
N ASP A 70 13.74 2.68 -3.01
CA ASP A 70 14.10 2.19 -4.35
C ASP A 70 13.64 0.77 -4.71
N LYS A 71 12.68 0.18 -3.98
CA LYS A 71 12.08 -1.12 -4.32
C LYS A 71 10.57 -1.01 -4.47
N HIS A 72 10.02 -1.48 -5.61
CA HIS A 72 8.58 -1.57 -5.83
C HIS A 72 7.95 -2.80 -5.15
N ASN A 73 8.23 -2.97 -3.87
CA ASN A 73 7.88 -4.15 -3.08
C ASN A 73 6.81 -3.85 -2.02
N GLY A 74 6.04 -2.77 -2.17
CA GLY A 74 4.93 -2.47 -1.28
C GLY A 74 3.77 -3.46 -1.48
N ALA A 75 2.89 -3.58 -0.49
CA ALA A 75 1.63 -4.29 -0.68
C ALA A 75 0.82 -3.64 -1.79
N ILE A 76 0.21 -4.45 -2.64
CA ILE A 76 -0.69 -3.98 -3.70
C ILE A 76 -2.11 -3.98 -3.15
N VAL A 77 -2.84 -2.88 -3.34
CA VAL A 77 -4.20 -2.69 -2.85
C VAL A 77 -5.13 -2.36 -4.01
N LEU A 78 -6.20 -3.14 -4.17
CA LEU A 78 -7.29 -2.85 -5.08
C LEU A 78 -8.45 -2.22 -4.30
N VAL A 79 -8.78 -0.97 -4.63
CA VAL A 79 -9.91 -0.25 -4.06
C VAL A 79 -10.58 0.66 -5.08
N GLY A 80 -11.90 0.56 -5.19
CA GLY A 80 -12.68 1.38 -6.13
C GLY A 80 -12.28 1.16 -7.60
N GLY A 81 -11.91 -0.06 -7.97
CA GLY A 81 -11.50 -0.43 -9.33
C GLY A 81 -10.12 0.09 -9.74
N LYS A 82 -9.32 0.59 -8.81
CA LYS A 82 -7.96 1.08 -9.06
C LYS A 82 -6.97 0.36 -8.15
N TYR A 83 -5.78 0.11 -8.70
CA TYR A 83 -4.66 -0.47 -7.96
C TYR A 83 -3.79 0.64 -7.37
N TYR A 84 -3.31 0.38 -6.17
CA TYR A 84 -2.40 1.24 -5.44
C TYR A 84 -1.28 0.42 -4.82
N GLU A 85 -0.13 1.03 -4.64
CA GLU A 85 0.99 0.49 -3.86
C GLU A 85 1.06 1.22 -2.52
N VAL A 86 1.34 0.49 -1.44
CA VAL A 86 1.57 1.09 -0.11
C VAL A 86 2.99 1.64 -0.03
N VAL A 87 3.14 2.96 -0.06
CA VAL A 87 4.45 3.63 -0.17
C VAL A 87 4.94 4.26 1.12
N GLN A 88 4.07 4.43 2.12
CA GLN A 88 4.47 4.88 3.45
C GLN A 88 3.50 4.35 4.51
N ARG A 89 3.99 4.16 5.73
CA ARG A 89 3.20 3.80 6.90
C ARG A 89 3.65 4.57 8.13
N GLU A 90 2.69 5.04 8.91
CA GLU A 90 2.91 5.47 10.29
C GLU A 90 2.15 4.53 11.23
N GLU A 91 2.81 4.12 12.30
CA GLU A 91 2.22 3.27 13.33
C GLU A 91 1.91 4.09 14.57
N TRP A 92 0.73 3.87 15.14
CA TRP A 92 0.38 4.42 16.44
C TRP A 92 -0.29 3.36 17.30
N GLN A 93 0.09 3.34 18.59
CA GLN A 93 -0.48 2.42 19.56
C GLN A 93 -1.56 3.11 20.38
N ASN A 94 -2.75 2.51 20.42
CA ASN A 94 -3.78 2.88 21.39
C ASN A 94 -3.84 1.88 22.56
N GLY A 95 -2.67 1.49 23.09
CA GLY A 95 -2.51 0.66 24.29
C GLY A 95 -2.95 -0.80 24.21
N VAL A 96 -3.69 -1.23 23.18
CA VAL A 96 -4.25 -2.59 23.06
C VAL A 96 -4.04 -3.20 21.67
N ILE A 97 -4.19 -2.42 20.60
CA ILE A 97 -4.07 -2.87 19.20
C ILE A 97 -3.22 -1.85 18.43
N ASN A 98 -2.37 -2.35 17.53
CA ASN A 98 -1.63 -1.51 16.59
C ASN A 98 -2.59 -0.95 15.54
N HIS A 99 -2.56 0.37 15.37
CA HIS A 99 -3.22 1.04 14.28
C HIS A 99 -2.17 1.58 13.32
N TYR A 100 -2.49 1.47 12.04
CA TYR A 100 -1.62 1.90 10.97
C TYR A 100 -2.34 2.96 10.15
N GLU A 101 -1.64 4.05 9.90
CA GLU A 101 -1.95 4.99 8.83
C GLU A 101 -1.05 4.66 7.64
N TYR A 102 -1.63 4.71 6.45
CA TYR A 102 -0.97 4.34 5.21
C TYR A 102 -1.11 5.45 4.18
N LEU A 103 -0.07 5.58 3.35
CA LEU A 103 -0.13 6.34 2.11
C LEU A 103 -0.08 5.38 0.93
N PHE A 104 -1.12 5.44 0.11
CA PHE A 104 -1.28 4.64 -1.10
C PHE A 104 -0.95 5.48 -2.32
N PHE A 105 -0.12 4.97 -3.22
CA PHE A 105 0.19 5.61 -4.49
C PHE A 105 -0.48 4.88 -5.65
N ILE A 106 -1.14 5.61 -6.54
CA ILE A 106 -1.85 5.01 -7.66
C ILE A 106 -0.91 4.31 -8.64
N MET A 107 -1.28 3.09 -9.03
CA MET A 107 -0.56 2.31 -10.05
C MET A 107 -1.29 2.34 -11.38
N LYS A 108 -0.51 2.18 -12.47
CA LYS A 108 -1.08 1.81 -13.76
C LYS A 108 -1.60 0.37 -13.67
N GLU A 109 -2.82 0.15 -14.15
CA GLU A 109 -3.49 -1.16 -14.10
C GLU A 109 -2.63 -2.28 -14.69
N ASN A 110 -2.06 -2.08 -15.89
CA ASN A 110 -1.18 -3.07 -16.52
C ASN A 110 0.02 -3.47 -15.67
N ASN A 111 0.58 -2.54 -14.88
CA ASN A 111 1.72 -2.83 -14.02
C ASN A 111 1.27 -3.66 -12.81
N ALA A 112 0.12 -3.31 -12.23
CA ALA A 112 -0.42 -4.08 -11.11
C ALA A 112 -0.81 -5.50 -11.54
N LEU A 113 -1.47 -5.66 -12.70
CA LEU A 113 -1.84 -6.97 -13.23
C LEU A 113 -0.62 -7.83 -13.59
N ALA A 114 0.51 -7.23 -13.99
CA ALA A 114 1.74 -7.98 -14.18
C ALA A 114 2.30 -8.60 -12.88
N LEU A 115 1.93 -8.04 -11.72
CA LEU A 115 2.37 -8.49 -10.40
C LEU A 115 1.35 -9.42 -9.73
N VAL A 116 0.05 -9.15 -9.88
CA VAL A 116 -1.02 -9.80 -9.11
C VAL A 116 -2.20 -10.33 -9.93
N GLY A 117 -2.13 -10.22 -11.26
CA GLY A 117 -3.20 -10.59 -12.20
C GLY A 117 -3.10 -12.00 -12.78
#